data_AF-A0A9X5X4H6-F1
#
_entry.id   AF-A0A9X5X4H6-F1
#
_cell.length_a   1.000
_cell.length_b   1.000
_cell.length_c   1.000
_cell.angle_alpha   90.00
_cell.angle_beta   90.00
_cell.angle_gamma   90.00
#
_symmetry.space_group_name_H-M   'P 1'
#
loop_
_entity.id
_entity.type
_entity.pdbx_description
1 polymer ?
#
loop_
_entity_poly.entity_id
_entity_poly.type
_entity_poly.pdbx_seq_one_letter_code
_entity_poly.pdbx_strand_id
1 'polypeptide(L)'
;LRTNPKAASGAAGELEAALTSHPERRDIAQELTARALSALFTVNVRESCTPNRSDALVLDSFVNEGGTLYVVGEPIEDPKANPGVMPLLTALASSVVERGRRMAERSSSGRLDPPLTLVLDDVAAVAPLPQLPELLTTGADQGLPTLACSWERRRARARWPQHDLPV
;
A
#
# COMPACT_ATOMS: atom_id res chain seq x y z
N LEU A 1 -11.38 17.46 15.51
CA LEU A 1 -11.19 16.19 16.27
C LEU A 1 -12.09 16.13 17.50
N ARG A 2 -12.01 17.10 18.43
CA ARG A 2 -12.90 17.14 19.62
C ARG A 2 -14.41 17.19 19.31
N THR A 3 -14.77 17.70 18.13
CA THR A 3 -16.16 17.92 17.70
C THR A 3 -16.62 16.98 16.58
N ASN A 4 -15.75 16.13 16.05
CA ASN A 4 -16.12 15.28 14.91
C ASN A 4 -16.65 13.94 15.42
N PRO A 5 -17.91 13.56 15.14
CA PRO A 5 -18.52 12.33 15.65
C PRO A 5 -17.84 11.05 15.15
N LYS A 6 -17.03 11.12 14.09
CA LYS A 6 -16.25 9.99 13.57
C LYS A 6 -14.83 9.90 14.15
N ALA A 7 -14.41 10.85 14.98
CA ALA A 7 -13.09 10.79 15.60
C ALA A 7 -13.03 9.70 16.67
N ALA A 8 -11.94 8.93 16.69
CA ALA A 8 -11.69 7.99 17.78
C ALA A 8 -11.61 8.75 19.11
N SER A 9 -12.18 8.14 20.18
CA SER A 9 -12.12 8.72 21.52
C SER A 9 -10.68 8.94 21.95
N GLY A 10 -10.39 10.07 22.60
CA GLY A 10 -9.04 10.40 23.07
C GLY A 10 -8.06 10.94 22.01
N ALA A 11 -8.32 10.73 20.71
CA ALA A 11 -7.39 11.11 19.62
C ALA A 11 -7.03 12.61 19.62
N ALA A 12 -7.95 13.48 20.05
CA ALA A 12 -7.67 14.90 20.18
C ALA A 12 -6.65 15.21 21.29
N GLY A 13 -6.71 14.50 22.42
CA GLY A 13 -5.77 14.64 23.53
C GLY A 13 -4.42 14.01 23.20
N GLU A 14 -4.40 12.88 22.49
CA GLU A 14 -3.16 12.27 21.99
C GLU A 14 -2.42 13.21 21.03
N LEU A 15 -3.14 13.83 20.09
CA LEU A 15 -2.55 14.82 19.18
C LEU A 15 -2.03 16.03 19.95
N GLU A 16 -2.80 16.56 20.90
CA GLU A 16 -2.38 17.69 21.73
C GLU A 16 -1.12 17.36 22.53
N ALA A 17 -1.07 16.18 23.17
CA ALA A 17 0.10 15.70 23.90
C ALA A 17 1.33 15.54 22.98
N ALA A 18 1.15 15.04 21.75
CA ALA A 18 2.23 14.95 20.77
C ALA A 18 2.73 16.34 20.35
N LEU A 19 1.83 17.31 20.13
CA LEU A 19 2.16 18.67 19.72
C LEU A 19 2.81 19.51 20.84
N THR A 20 2.49 19.23 22.10
CA THR A 20 3.07 19.90 23.28
C THR A 20 4.26 19.15 23.90
N SER A 21 4.71 18.06 23.28
CA SER A 21 5.88 17.28 23.73
C SER A 21 7.20 18.05 23.53
N HIS A 22 8.34 17.47 23.95
CA HIS A 22 9.66 18.09 23.79
C HIS A 22 9.91 18.57 22.34
N PRO A 23 10.42 19.80 22.14
CA PRO A 23 10.55 20.42 20.81
C PRO A 23 11.24 19.51 19.77
N GLU A 24 12.36 18.87 20.13
CA GLU A 24 13.09 17.97 19.24
C GLU A 24 12.25 16.77 18.78
N ARG A 25 11.47 16.16 19.68
CA ARG A 25 10.60 15.02 19.32
C ARG A 25 9.44 15.45 18.43
N ARG A 26 8.86 16.62 18.71
CA ARG A 26 7.79 17.21 17.90
C ARG A 26 8.29 17.50 16.49
N ASP A 27 9.46 18.11 16.37
CA ASP A 27 10.02 18.51 15.07
C ASP A 27 10.33 17.28 14.21
N ILE A 28 10.92 16.22 14.81
CA ILE A 28 11.13 14.92 14.12
C ILE A 28 9.80 14.31 13.69
N ALA A 29 8.78 14.29 14.55
CA ALA A 29 7.47 13.72 14.22
C ALA A 29 6.79 14.49 13.08
N GLN A 30 6.89 15.82 13.07
CA GLN A 30 6.38 16.66 11.99
C GLN A 30 7.11 16.39 10.68
N GLU A 31 8.44 16.27 10.70
CA GLU A 31 9.25 15.97 9.53
C GLU A 31 8.88 14.60 8.93
N LEU A 32 8.74 13.57 9.75
CA LEU A 32 8.30 12.24 9.32
C LEU A 32 6.90 12.27 8.73
N THR A 33 5.97 12.99 9.36
CA THR A 33 4.59 13.12 8.89
C THR A 33 4.53 13.86 7.55
N ALA A 34 5.26 14.98 7.42
CA ALA A 34 5.33 15.76 6.19
C ALA A 34 5.93 14.94 5.04
N ARG A 35 6.98 14.14 5.32
CA ARG A 35 7.56 13.22 4.33
C ARG A 35 6.57 12.14 3.90
N ALA A 36 5.87 11.50 4.85
CA ALA A 36 4.90 10.46 4.57
C ALA A 36 3.72 10.97 3.72
N LEU A 37 3.29 12.22 3.95
CA LEU A 37 2.17 12.84 3.25
C LEU A 37 2.59 13.70 2.03
N SER A 38 3.88 13.74 1.71
CA SER A 38 4.44 14.62 0.67
C SER A 38 3.76 14.47 -0.69
N ALA A 39 3.35 13.26 -1.06
CA ALA A 39 2.59 12.99 -2.28
C ALA A 39 1.30 13.82 -2.40
N LEU A 40 0.62 14.07 -1.28
CA LEU A 40 -0.66 14.80 -1.22
C LEU A 40 -0.49 16.32 -1.39
N PHE A 41 0.74 16.82 -1.43
CA PHE A 41 0.99 18.21 -1.84
C PHE A 41 0.76 18.41 -3.33
N THR A 42 0.81 17.34 -4.14
CA THR A 42 0.38 17.39 -5.54
C THR A 42 -1.15 17.38 -5.61
N VAL A 43 -1.73 18.42 -6.22
CA VAL A 43 -3.19 18.60 -6.31
C VAL A 43 -3.88 17.36 -6.90
N ASN A 44 -3.40 16.87 -8.04
CA ASN A 44 -4.02 15.72 -8.71
C ASN A 44 -4.01 14.44 -7.86
N VAL A 45 -2.95 14.23 -7.07
CA VAL A 45 -2.86 13.09 -6.14
C VAL A 45 -3.88 13.26 -5.01
N ARG A 46 -3.97 14.46 -4.43
CA ARG A 46 -4.92 14.76 -3.36
C ARG A 46 -6.38 14.60 -3.82
N GLU A 47 -6.72 15.11 -5.00
CA GLU A 47 -8.06 14.94 -5.58
C GLU A 47 -8.37 13.45 -5.83
N SER A 48 -7.38 12.64 -6.20
CA SER A 48 -7.53 11.19 -6.39
C SER A 48 -7.76 10.42 -5.10
N CYS A 49 -7.30 10.96 -3.96
CA CYS A 49 -7.53 10.38 -2.64
C CYS A 49 -8.81 10.88 -1.95
N THR A 50 -9.60 11.72 -2.62
CA THR A 50 -10.83 12.27 -2.03
C THR A 50 -11.95 11.21 -2.06
N PRO A 51 -12.64 10.95 -0.92
CA PRO A 51 -13.69 9.95 -0.85
C PRO A 51 -14.93 10.33 -1.68
N ASN A 52 -15.76 9.33 -2.00
CA ASN A 52 -17.07 9.47 -2.68
C ASN A 52 -17.02 10.08 -4.09
N ARG A 53 -15.91 9.94 -4.80
CA ARG A 53 -15.89 10.23 -6.22
C ARG A 53 -16.74 9.23 -6.99
N SER A 54 -17.38 9.68 -8.06
CA SER A 54 -18.18 8.81 -8.93
C SER A 54 -17.35 7.74 -9.64
N ASP A 55 -16.05 7.97 -9.80
CA ASP A 55 -15.08 7.07 -10.40
C ASP A 55 -14.21 6.33 -9.36
N ALA A 56 -14.66 6.29 -8.09
CA ALA A 56 -13.95 5.58 -7.04
C ALA A 56 -13.93 4.06 -7.31
N LEU A 57 -12.77 3.44 -7.10
CA LEU A 57 -12.60 1.99 -7.21
C LEU A 57 -13.36 1.26 -6.11
N VAL A 58 -14.32 0.39 -6.49
CA VAL A 58 -15.08 -0.45 -5.56
C VAL A 58 -14.42 -1.83 -5.43
N LEU A 59 -13.49 -1.95 -4.48
CA LEU A 59 -12.74 -3.21 -4.26
C LEU A 59 -13.62 -4.41 -3.91
N ASP A 60 -14.82 -4.17 -3.38
CA ASP A 60 -15.74 -5.22 -2.96
C ASP A 60 -16.31 -6.03 -4.12
N SER A 61 -16.50 -5.41 -5.28
CA SER A 61 -16.99 -6.07 -6.50
C SER A 61 -15.89 -6.33 -7.53
N PHE A 62 -14.76 -5.62 -7.44
CA PHE A 62 -13.62 -5.70 -8.37
C PHE A 62 -13.26 -7.12 -8.83
N VAL A 63 -13.09 -8.07 -7.91
CA VAL A 63 -12.70 -9.45 -8.26
C VAL A 63 -13.84 -10.19 -8.95
N ASN A 64 -15.08 -10.06 -8.44
CA ASN A 64 -16.24 -10.75 -8.99
C ASN A 64 -16.65 -10.22 -10.37
N GLU A 65 -16.33 -8.97 -10.65
CA GLU A 65 -16.56 -8.33 -11.95
C GLU A 65 -15.43 -8.62 -12.96
N GLY A 66 -14.38 -9.34 -12.57
CA GLY A 66 -13.22 -9.59 -13.43
C GLY A 66 -12.42 -8.30 -13.74
N GLY A 67 -12.43 -7.35 -12.81
CA GLY A 67 -11.74 -6.08 -12.95
C GLY A 67 -10.23 -6.24 -13.10
N THR A 68 -9.62 -5.29 -13.81
CA THR A 68 -8.16 -5.23 -13.95
C THR A 68 -7.66 -3.88 -13.43
N LEU A 69 -6.67 -3.92 -12.54
CA LEU A 69 -6.05 -2.73 -11.99
C LEU A 69 -4.64 -2.58 -12.57
N TYR A 70 -4.43 -1.47 -13.30
CA TYR A 70 -3.11 -1.08 -13.75
C TYR A 70 -2.54 -0.06 -12.78
N VAL A 71 -1.40 -0.40 -12.17
CA VAL A 71 -0.66 0.49 -11.27
C VAL A 71 0.61 0.91 -11.96
N VAL A 72 0.73 2.18 -12.30
CA VAL A 72 1.89 2.75 -12.98
C VAL A 72 2.49 3.83 -12.09
N GLY A 73 3.79 3.74 -11.85
CA GLY A 73 4.53 4.71 -11.07
C GLY A 73 5.90 4.93 -11.67
N GLU A 74 6.45 6.12 -11.48
CA GLU A 74 7.83 6.40 -11.82
C GLU A 74 8.74 5.63 -10.85
N PRO A 75 9.74 4.89 -11.34
CA PRO A 75 10.71 4.23 -10.48
C PRO A 75 11.54 5.30 -9.77
N ILE A 76 11.58 5.24 -8.45
CA ILE A 76 12.27 6.25 -7.63
C ILE A 76 13.67 5.75 -7.24
N GLU A 77 14.68 6.57 -7.54
CA GLU A 77 16.08 6.25 -7.26
C GLU A 77 16.43 6.32 -5.75
N ASP A 78 15.93 7.34 -5.04
CA ASP A 78 16.07 7.47 -3.57
C ASP A 78 14.71 7.63 -2.86
N PRO A 79 14.02 6.51 -2.58
CA PRO A 79 12.73 6.53 -1.88
C PRO A 79 12.81 7.03 -0.43
N LYS A 80 14.02 7.10 0.17
CA LYS A 80 14.17 7.58 1.56
C LYS A 80 14.14 9.10 1.61
N ALA A 81 14.67 9.76 0.59
CA ALA A 81 14.67 11.21 0.49
C ALA A 81 13.34 11.76 -0.06
N ASN A 82 12.81 11.14 -1.13
CA ASN A 82 11.55 11.55 -1.73
C ASN A 82 10.77 10.34 -2.25
N PRO A 83 9.80 9.82 -1.48
CA PRO A 83 9.07 8.62 -1.87
C PRO A 83 8.02 8.87 -2.96
N GLY A 84 7.80 10.11 -3.40
CA GLY A 84 6.80 10.43 -4.42
C GLY A 84 5.44 9.80 -4.11
N VAL A 85 4.78 9.25 -5.12
CA VAL A 85 3.50 8.52 -4.96
C VAL A 85 3.65 7.05 -4.58
N MET A 86 4.88 6.52 -4.52
CA MET A 86 5.15 5.10 -4.27
C MET A 86 4.44 4.55 -3.01
N PRO A 87 4.37 5.25 -1.86
CA PRO A 87 3.64 4.75 -0.70
C PRO A 87 2.14 4.57 -0.96
N LEU A 88 1.53 5.46 -1.76
CA LEU A 88 0.12 5.36 -2.12
C LEU A 88 -0.12 4.20 -3.09
N LEU A 89 0.76 4.02 -4.09
CA LEU A 89 0.68 2.89 -5.02
C LEU A 89 0.86 1.55 -4.28
N THR A 90 1.82 1.50 -3.36
CA THR A 90 2.05 0.34 -2.49
C THR A 90 0.83 0.04 -1.62
N ALA A 91 0.27 1.06 -0.98
CA ALA A 91 -0.92 0.91 -0.13
C ALA A 91 -2.13 0.42 -0.93
N LEU A 92 -2.36 0.97 -2.13
CA LEU A 92 -3.45 0.55 -3.02
C LEU A 92 -3.28 -0.92 -3.43
N ALA A 93 -2.10 -1.29 -3.93
CA ALA A 93 -1.82 -2.66 -4.37
C ALA A 93 -1.91 -3.65 -3.19
N SER A 94 -1.35 -3.32 -2.03
CA SER A 94 -1.51 -4.12 -0.81
C SER A 94 -2.98 -4.26 -0.38
N SER A 95 -3.79 -3.20 -0.50
CA SER A 95 -5.22 -3.26 -0.17
C SER A 95 -5.98 -4.22 -1.09
N VAL A 96 -5.64 -4.26 -2.37
CA VAL A 96 -6.23 -5.19 -3.36
C VAL A 96 -5.84 -6.62 -3.03
N VAL A 97 -4.56 -6.87 -2.75
CA VAL A 97 -4.06 -8.19 -2.35
C VAL A 97 -4.75 -8.69 -1.08
N GLU A 98 -4.79 -7.84 -0.05
CA GLU A 98 -5.40 -8.18 1.23
C GLU A 98 -6.89 -8.45 1.08
N ARG A 99 -7.59 -7.73 0.20
CA ARG A 99 -8.98 -8.02 -0.12
C ARG A 99 -9.12 -9.40 -0.76
N GLY A 100 -8.28 -9.73 -1.73
CA GLY A 100 -8.26 -11.04 -2.39
C GLY A 100 -8.01 -12.18 -1.40
N ARG A 101 -7.05 -12.02 -0.47
CA ARG A 101 -6.77 -13.00 0.60
C ARG A 101 -7.99 -13.23 1.50
N ARG A 102 -8.61 -12.16 1.99
CA ARG A 102 -9.82 -12.25 2.82
C ARG A 102 -10.99 -12.90 2.09
N MET A 103 -11.07 -12.73 0.77
CA MET A 103 -12.08 -13.41 -0.05
C MET A 103 -11.78 -14.90 -0.18
N ALA A 104 -10.50 -15.28 -0.39
CA ALA A 104 -10.07 -16.67 -0.43
C ALA A 104 -10.35 -17.40 0.89
N GLU A 105 -9.99 -16.79 2.03
CA GLU A 105 -10.20 -17.36 3.37
C GLU A 105 -11.67 -17.64 3.70
N ARG A 106 -12.59 -16.84 3.14
CA ARG A 106 -14.04 -17.00 3.33
C ARG A 106 -14.68 -17.94 2.31
N SER A 107 -13.93 -18.32 1.26
CA SER A 107 -14.40 -19.25 0.25
C SER A 107 -14.44 -20.67 0.82
N SER A 108 -15.42 -21.46 0.39
CA SER A 108 -15.55 -22.87 0.81
C SER A 108 -14.36 -23.73 0.42
N SER A 109 -13.68 -23.38 -0.68
CA SER A 109 -12.45 -24.03 -1.15
C SER A 109 -11.18 -23.52 -0.47
N GLY A 110 -11.27 -22.46 0.35
CA GLY A 110 -10.10 -21.76 0.89
C GLY A 110 -9.29 -21.01 -0.18
N ARG A 111 -9.84 -20.88 -1.40
CA ARG A 111 -9.18 -20.31 -2.57
C ARG A 111 -10.05 -19.25 -3.22
N LEU A 112 -9.42 -18.21 -3.75
CA LEU A 112 -10.07 -17.20 -4.57
C LEU A 112 -10.47 -17.77 -5.93
N ASP A 113 -11.74 -17.62 -6.29
CA ASP A 113 -12.29 -18.01 -7.59
C ASP A 113 -13.33 -16.96 -8.03
N PRO A 114 -13.12 -16.20 -9.13
CA PRO A 114 -12.00 -16.30 -10.06
C PRO A 114 -10.64 -15.86 -9.44
N PRO A 115 -9.50 -16.43 -9.89
CA PRO A 115 -8.20 -16.07 -9.34
C PRO A 115 -7.79 -14.64 -9.71
N LEU A 116 -7.12 -13.95 -8.78
CA LEU A 116 -6.56 -12.62 -8.99
C LEU A 116 -5.06 -12.76 -9.31
N THR A 117 -4.69 -12.57 -10.57
CA THR A 117 -3.29 -12.66 -11.00
C THR A 117 -2.55 -11.36 -10.75
N LEU A 118 -1.38 -11.44 -10.12
CA LEU A 118 -0.51 -10.29 -9.84
C LEU A 118 0.69 -10.33 -10.79
N VAL A 119 0.77 -9.34 -11.68
CA VAL A 119 1.93 -9.13 -12.57
C VAL A 119 2.62 -7.84 -12.13
N LEU A 120 3.77 -7.99 -11.49
CA LEU A 120 4.46 -6.91 -10.78
C LEU A 120 5.82 -6.65 -11.43
N ASP A 121 5.86 -5.75 -12.41
CA ASP A 121 7.12 -5.34 -13.04
C ASP A 121 7.84 -4.27 -12.20
N ASP A 122 9.16 -4.42 -12.08
CA ASP A 122 10.06 -3.70 -11.15
C ASP A 122 9.43 -3.36 -9.79
N VAL A 123 8.83 -4.37 -9.13
CA VAL A 123 8.00 -4.20 -7.91
C VAL A 123 8.71 -3.46 -6.78
N ALA A 124 10.03 -3.64 -6.65
CA ALA A 124 10.84 -2.98 -5.63
C ALA A 124 10.90 -1.45 -5.79
N ALA A 125 10.65 -0.95 -7.01
CA ALA A 125 10.70 0.44 -7.39
C ALA A 125 9.33 1.10 -7.50
N VAL A 126 8.31 0.36 -7.95
CA VAL A 126 6.98 0.92 -8.22
C VAL A 126 6.06 0.79 -7.00
N ALA A 127 5.99 -0.41 -6.41
CA ALA A 127 5.05 -0.72 -5.33
C ALA A 127 5.61 -1.86 -4.46
N PRO A 128 6.59 -1.59 -3.57
CA PRO A 128 7.23 -2.61 -2.73
C PRO A 128 6.23 -3.20 -1.71
N LEU A 129 5.51 -4.25 -2.11
CA LEU A 129 4.52 -4.93 -1.30
C LEU A 129 5.18 -5.63 -0.10
N PRO A 130 4.81 -5.30 1.15
CA PRO A 130 5.32 -6.01 2.32
C PRO A 130 5.01 -7.52 2.27
N GLN A 131 3.89 -7.90 1.64
CA GLN A 131 3.43 -9.28 1.54
C GLN A 131 4.09 -10.09 0.41
N LEU A 132 4.97 -9.48 -0.40
CA LEU A 132 5.53 -10.13 -1.60
C LEU A 132 6.17 -11.51 -1.34
N PRO A 133 6.97 -11.73 -0.27
CA PRO A 133 7.58 -13.04 -0.03
C PRO A 133 6.53 -14.15 0.18
N GLU A 134 5.44 -13.83 0.89
CA GLU A 134 4.34 -14.77 1.11
C GLU A 134 3.55 -14.99 -0.18
N LEU A 135 3.32 -13.95 -0.98
CA LEU A 135 2.64 -14.08 -2.28
C LEU A 135 3.38 -15.01 -3.24
N LEU A 136 4.71 -14.96 -3.26
CA LEU A 136 5.54 -15.82 -4.11
C LEU A 136 5.57 -17.28 -3.64
N THR A 137 5.31 -17.55 -2.36
CA THR A 137 5.39 -18.90 -1.78
C THR A 137 4.04 -19.59 -1.70
N THR A 138 2.99 -18.91 -1.21
CA THR A 138 1.66 -19.50 -0.95
C THR A 138 0.54 -18.84 -1.75
N GLY A 139 0.81 -17.72 -2.44
CA GLY A 139 -0.23 -16.96 -3.14
C GLY A 139 -0.98 -17.78 -4.18
N ALA A 140 -0.28 -18.63 -4.95
CA ALA A 140 -0.90 -19.46 -5.99
C ALA A 140 -1.98 -20.41 -5.45
N ASP A 141 -1.72 -21.03 -4.29
CA ASP A 141 -2.66 -21.95 -3.62
C ASP A 141 -3.93 -21.23 -3.16
N GLN A 142 -3.81 -19.95 -2.79
CA GLN A 142 -4.90 -19.08 -2.39
C GLN A 142 -5.65 -18.42 -3.57
N GLY A 143 -5.24 -18.69 -4.82
CA GLY A 143 -5.84 -18.07 -6.01
C GLY A 143 -5.30 -16.67 -6.29
N LEU A 144 -4.09 -16.38 -5.81
CA LEU A 144 -3.32 -15.15 -6.00
C LEU A 144 -1.98 -15.45 -6.70
N PRO A 145 -1.98 -16.06 -7.90
CA PRO A 145 -0.72 -16.35 -8.60
C PRO A 145 0.04 -15.06 -8.87
N THR A 146 1.33 -15.04 -8.50
CA THR A 146 2.16 -13.84 -8.50
C THR A 146 3.39 -14.02 -9.36
N LEU A 147 3.57 -13.10 -10.32
CA LEU A 147 4.76 -12.95 -11.13
C LEU A 147 5.40 -11.61 -10.77
N ALA A 148 6.61 -11.63 -10.22
CA ALA A 148 7.30 -10.42 -9.81
C ALA A 148 8.66 -10.31 -10.50
N CYS A 149 8.91 -9.17 -11.12
CA CYS A 149 10.20 -8.82 -11.71
C CYS A 149 10.84 -7.69 -10.91
N SER A 150 12.17 -7.69 -10.83
CA SER A 150 12.96 -6.61 -10.25
C SER A 150 14.22 -6.42 -11.07
N TRP A 151 14.48 -5.21 -11.54
CA TRP A 151 15.63 -4.96 -12.40
C TRP A 151 16.94 -4.79 -11.60
N GLU A 152 16.84 -4.29 -10.36
CA GLU A 152 17.98 -4.16 -9.44
C GLU A 152 17.88 -5.06 -8.20
N ARG A 153 18.76 -6.07 -8.13
CA ARG A 153 18.82 -6.96 -6.94
C ARG A 153 19.11 -6.22 -5.64
N ARG A 154 19.91 -5.15 -5.67
CA ARG A 154 20.19 -4.31 -4.48
C ARG A 154 18.91 -3.66 -3.95
N ARG A 155 18.05 -3.17 -4.84
CA ARG A 155 16.77 -2.52 -4.49
C ARG A 155 15.81 -3.54 -3.87
N ALA A 156 15.68 -4.73 -4.46
CA ALA A 156 14.91 -5.81 -3.88
C ALA A 156 15.42 -6.20 -2.48
N ARG A 157 16.73 -6.42 -2.32
CA ARG A 157 17.35 -6.72 -1.02
C ARG A 157 17.14 -5.62 0.03
N ALA A 158 17.11 -4.36 -0.39
CA ALA A 158 16.84 -3.24 0.53
C ALA A 158 15.38 -3.24 1.04
N ARG A 159 14.44 -3.78 0.26
CA ARG A 159 13.01 -3.88 0.63
C ARG A 159 12.69 -5.13 1.43
N TRP A 160 13.29 -6.27 1.08
CA TRP A 160 13.07 -7.56 1.74
C TRP A 160 14.41 -8.16 2.20
N PRO A 161 15.09 -7.56 3.21
CA PRO A 161 16.45 -7.98 3.59
C PRO A 161 16.54 -9.36 4.22
N GLN A 162 15.42 -9.88 4.74
CA GLN A 162 15.34 -11.16 5.44
C GLN A 162 14.83 -12.30 4.55
N HIS A 163 14.47 -12.01 3.29
CA HIS A 163 13.89 -12.99 2.38
C HIS A 163 14.77 -13.10 1.13
N ASP A 164 15.21 -14.32 0.83
CA ASP A 164 15.79 -14.60 -0.48
C ASP A 164 14.61 -14.87 -1.42
N LEU A 165 14.28 -13.88 -2.25
CA LEU A 165 13.17 -14.00 -3.19
C LEU A 165 13.57 -15.01 -4.28
N PRO A 166 12.69 -15.96 -4.63
CA PRO A 166 12.97 -16.91 -5.70
C PRO A 166 13.23 -16.16 -7.01
N VAL A 167 14.26 -16.60 -7.75
CA VAL A 167 14.67 -16.06 -9.06
C VAL A 167 13.97 -16.81 -10.18
#